data_AF-A0A7Y9GEU7-F1
#
_entry.id   AF-A0A7Y9GEU7-F1
#
_cell.length_a   1.000
_cell.length_b   1.000
_cell.length_c   1.000
_cell.angle_alpha   90.00
_cell.angle_beta   90.00
_cell.angle_gamma   90.00
#
_symmetry.space_group_name_H-M   'P 1'
#
loop_
_entity.id
_entity.type
_entity.pdbx_description
1 polymer ?
#
loop_
_entity_poly.entity_id
_entity_poly.type
_entity_poly.pdbx_seq_one_letter_code
_entity_poly.pdbx_strand_id
1 'polypeptide(L)'
;MTEPASWTHDQVHLRVHAAMTAAMRADPHSIDAALVQTRALDPSSREFVAHSRRLVLACTVALTCVLASHRPGEGPNGEPICRGCGTSECRTLRGLAHVFTAYSVRPAPVDRAEAWRRADAHFWRGGRPVPLIVEDFPDGFVARAADGSNDEAAPLLVVDRHTGALSRWPSMPFDVLVCEYTRYRAGL
;
A
#
# COMPACT_ATOMS: atom_id res chain seq x y z
N MET A 1 -19.26 18.57 1.28
CA MET A 1 -18.02 19.27 1.63
C MET A 1 -16.96 18.87 0.62
N THR A 2 -16.36 19.82 -0.09
CA THR A 2 -15.28 19.57 -1.04
C THR A 2 -13.96 19.39 -0.30
N GLU A 3 -13.27 18.28 -0.57
CA GLU A 3 -12.02 17.93 0.11
C GLU A 3 -10.86 18.77 -0.44
N PRO A 4 -9.93 19.25 0.41
CA PRO A 4 -8.80 20.07 -0.01
C PRO A 4 -7.93 19.39 -1.08
N ALA A 5 -7.25 20.20 -1.92
CA ALA A 5 -6.31 19.68 -2.92
C ALA A 5 -5.21 18.79 -2.32
N SER A 6 -4.79 19.04 -1.08
CA SER A 6 -3.84 18.18 -0.34
C SER A 6 -4.38 16.77 -0.13
N TRP A 7 -5.60 16.65 0.37
CA TRP A 7 -6.23 15.35 0.61
C TRP A 7 -6.41 14.54 -0.68
N THR A 8 -6.85 15.20 -1.75
CA THR A 8 -7.02 14.54 -3.06
C THR A 8 -5.66 14.09 -3.62
N HIS A 9 -4.61 14.90 -3.44
CA HIS A 9 -3.26 14.55 -3.85
C HIS A 9 -2.73 13.33 -3.11
N ASP A 10 -2.84 13.30 -1.78
CA ASP A 10 -2.38 12.18 -0.95
C ASP A 10 -3.07 10.87 -1.33
N GLN A 11 -4.39 10.90 -1.54
CA GLN A 11 -5.17 9.73 -1.95
C GLN A 11 -4.74 9.19 -3.31
N VAL A 12 -4.57 10.06 -4.30
CA VAL A 12 -4.13 9.67 -5.64
C VAL A 12 -2.68 9.16 -5.59
N HIS A 13 -1.82 9.81 -4.82
CA HIS A 13 -0.43 9.40 -4.60
C HIS A 13 -0.35 7.98 -4.01
N LEU A 14 -1.11 7.70 -2.94
CA LEU A 14 -1.15 6.37 -2.33
C LEU A 14 -1.56 5.28 -3.32
N ARG A 15 -2.57 5.54 -4.16
CA ARG A 15 -3.06 4.57 -5.16
C ARG A 15 -2.06 4.35 -6.28
N VAL A 16 -1.41 5.41 -6.79
CA VAL A 16 -0.33 5.31 -7.78
C VAL A 16 0.84 4.52 -7.22
N HIS A 17 1.28 4.86 -6.01
CA HIS A 17 2.40 4.18 -5.34
C HIS A 17 2.09 2.70 -5.11
N ALA A 18 0.85 2.36 -4.76
CA ALA A 18 0.47 0.98 -4.54
C ALA A 18 0.41 0.16 -5.84
N ALA A 19 -0.10 0.73 -6.94
CA ALA A 19 -0.03 0.10 -8.26
C ALA A 19 1.42 -0.09 -8.72
N MET A 20 2.27 0.92 -8.52
CA MET A 20 3.71 0.84 -8.83
C MET A 20 4.37 -0.27 -8.02
N THR A 21 4.09 -0.32 -6.71
CA THR A 21 4.64 -1.34 -5.79
C THR A 21 4.20 -2.74 -6.18
N ALA A 22 2.93 -2.94 -6.50
CA ALA A 22 2.41 -4.23 -6.98
C ALA A 22 3.13 -4.67 -8.27
N ALA A 23 3.30 -3.75 -9.23
CA ALA A 23 4.01 -4.05 -10.47
C ALA A 23 5.51 -4.32 -10.26
N MET A 24 6.18 -3.60 -9.35
CA MET A 24 7.58 -3.86 -9.02
C MET A 24 7.79 -5.25 -8.44
N ARG A 25 6.84 -5.73 -7.63
CA ARG A 25 6.87 -7.07 -7.00
C ARG A 25 6.48 -8.20 -7.93
N ALA A 26 5.72 -7.92 -8.98
CA ALA A 26 5.35 -8.94 -9.96
C ALA A 26 6.63 -9.53 -10.58
N ASP A 27 6.82 -10.84 -10.43
CA ASP A 27 7.95 -11.57 -11.00
C ASP A 27 7.65 -11.92 -12.48
N PRO A 28 8.38 -11.33 -13.44
CA PRO A 28 8.16 -11.60 -14.85
C PRO A 28 8.39 -13.08 -15.21
N HIS A 29 9.31 -13.78 -14.52
CA HIS A 29 9.59 -15.19 -14.82
C HIS A 29 8.44 -16.10 -14.38
N SER A 30 7.88 -15.84 -13.20
CA SER A 30 6.68 -16.55 -12.72
C SER A 30 5.46 -16.28 -13.62
N ILE A 31 5.31 -15.05 -14.14
CA ILE A 31 4.25 -14.70 -15.10
C ILE A 31 4.43 -15.48 -16.41
N ASP A 32 5.63 -15.48 -16.98
CA ASP A 32 5.93 -16.20 -18.22
C ASP A 32 5.70 -17.72 -18.06
N ALA A 33 6.16 -18.30 -16.95
CA ALA A 33 5.94 -19.71 -16.64
C ALA A 33 4.45 -20.05 -16.55
N ALA A 34 3.64 -19.20 -15.91
CA ALA A 34 2.19 -19.37 -15.82
C ALA A 34 1.51 -19.25 -17.20
N LEU A 35 1.98 -18.35 -18.06
CA LEU A 35 1.46 -18.18 -19.42
C LEU A 35 1.75 -19.38 -20.33
N VAL A 36 2.90 -20.04 -20.15
CA VAL A 36 3.24 -21.28 -20.87
C VAL A 36 2.34 -22.44 -20.44
N GLN A 37 2.02 -22.52 -19.14
CA GLN A 37 1.12 -23.55 -18.60
C GLN A 37 -0.33 -23.31 -19.00
N THR A 38 -0.74 -22.04 -19.16
CA THR A 38 -2.12 -21.67 -19.49
C THR A 38 -2.35 -21.70 -21.00
N ARG A 39 -2.94 -22.79 -21.50
CA ARG A 39 -3.33 -22.94 -22.91
C ARG A 39 -4.66 -22.26 -23.28
N ALA A 40 -5.38 -21.72 -22.30
CA ALA A 40 -6.73 -21.18 -22.47
C ALA A 40 -6.78 -19.71 -22.95
N LEU A 41 -5.65 -18.99 -22.93
CA LEU A 41 -5.59 -17.60 -23.39
C LEU A 41 -5.35 -17.53 -24.90
N ASP A 42 -6.09 -16.66 -25.57
CA ASP A 42 -5.81 -16.27 -26.95
C ASP A 42 -4.46 -15.52 -27.04
N PRO A 43 -3.87 -15.41 -28.26
CA PRO A 43 -2.58 -14.77 -28.44
C PRO A 43 -2.50 -13.33 -27.91
N SER A 44 -3.55 -12.52 -28.11
CA SER A 44 -3.57 -11.12 -27.70
C SER A 44 -3.63 -10.98 -26.18
N SER A 45 -4.43 -11.81 -25.51
CA SER A 45 -4.47 -11.84 -24.05
C SER A 45 -3.13 -12.27 -23.45
N ARG A 46 -2.48 -13.28 -24.03
CA ARG A 46 -1.16 -13.73 -23.59
C ARG A 46 -0.12 -12.61 -23.73
N GLU A 47 -0.10 -11.93 -24.88
CA GLU A 47 0.81 -10.82 -25.13
C GLU A 47 0.58 -9.66 -24.15
N PHE A 48 -0.67 -9.31 -23.87
CA PHE A 48 -1.01 -8.29 -22.89
C PHE A 48 -0.48 -8.64 -21.50
N VAL A 49 -0.71 -9.87 -21.01
CA VAL A 49 -0.26 -10.30 -19.68
C VAL A 49 1.27 -10.27 -19.59
N ALA A 50 1.99 -10.74 -20.62
CA ALA A 50 3.45 -10.72 -20.67
C ALA A 50 4.01 -9.28 -20.54
N HIS A 51 3.33 -8.29 -21.13
CA HIS A 51 3.76 -6.89 -21.08
C HIS A 51 3.14 -6.07 -19.95
N SER A 52 2.14 -6.61 -19.25
CA SER A 52 1.32 -5.90 -18.26
C SER A 52 2.15 -5.20 -17.18
N ARG A 53 3.13 -5.89 -16.62
CA ARG A 53 4.05 -5.34 -15.61
C ARG A 53 4.74 -4.06 -16.11
N ARG A 54 5.28 -4.09 -17.32
CA ARG A 54 5.98 -2.94 -17.91
C ARG A 54 5.02 -1.79 -18.19
N LEU A 55 3.84 -2.09 -18.71
CA LEU A 55 2.79 -1.10 -18.98
C LEU A 55 2.35 -0.40 -17.68
N VAL A 56 2.08 -1.17 -16.63
CA VAL A 56 1.69 -0.61 -15.32
C VAL A 56 2.81 0.27 -14.76
N LEU A 57 4.07 -0.18 -14.80
CA LEU A 57 5.20 0.64 -14.35
C LEU A 57 5.30 1.95 -15.14
N ALA A 58 5.25 1.89 -16.47
CA ALA A 58 5.30 3.10 -17.32
C ALA A 58 4.15 4.08 -17.01
N CYS A 59 2.92 3.57 -16.88
CA CYS A 59 1.76 4.38 -16.51
C CYS A 59 1.91 5.00 -15.11
N THR A 60 2.39 4.24 -14.12
CA THR A 60 2.59 4.77 -12.76
C THR A 60 3.66 5.85 -12.71
N VAL A 61 4.77 5.70 -13.46
CA VAL A 61 5.80 6.76 -13.57
C VAL A 61 5.22 8.02 -14.22
N ALA A 62 4.45 7.88 -15.30
CA ALA A 62 3.79 9.02 -15.94
C ALA A 62 2.81 9.73 -14.99
N LEU A 63 2.06 8.96 -14.19
CA LEU A 63 1.14 9.50 -13.18
C LEU A 63 1.89 10.19 -12.02
N THR A 64 3.07 9.70 -11.64
CA THR A 64 3.93 10.39 -10.67
C THR A 64 4.38 11.76 -11.19
N CYS A 65 4.68 11.89 -12.50
CA CYS A 65 4.94 13.20 -13.10
C CYS A 65 3.73 14.13 -13.01
N VAL A 66 2.51 13.63 -13.28
CA VAL A 66 1.28 14.41 -13.12
C VAL A 66 1.08 14.85 -11.66
N LEU A 67 1.31 13.95 -10.69
CA LEU A 67 1.25 14.26 -9.26
C LEU A 67 2.27 15.33 -8.86
N ALA A 68 3.48 15.28 -9.42
CA ALA A 68 4.51 16.28 -9.15
C ALA A 68 4.11 17.67 -9.69
N SER A 69 3.54 17.74 -10.89
CA SER A 69 3.00 18.97 -11.47
C SER A 69 1.81 19.51 -10.68
N HIS A 70 0.95 18.63 -10.15
CA HIS A 70 -0.25 19.00 -9.41
C HIS A 70 -0.10 18.93 -7.88
N ARG A 71 1.11 19.14 -7.36
CA ARG A 71 1.36 19.11 -5.91
C ARG A 71 0.63 20.22 -5.14
N PRO A 72 0.30 20.00 -3.85
CA PRO A 72 -0.24 21.03 -2.98
C PRO A 72 0.74 22.19 -2.80
N GLY A 73 0.22 23.38 -2.56
CA GLY A 73 0.97 24.59 -2.27
C GLY A 73 0.08 25.65 -1.64
N GLU A 74 0.65 26.83 -1.46
CA GLU A 74 -0.04 27.99 -0.87
C GLU A 74 -0.16 29.07 -1.94
N GLY A 75 -1.34 29.70 -2.00
CA GLY A 75 -1.61 30.84 -2.86
C GLY A 75 -1.08 32.15 -2.27
N PRO A 76 -1.28 33.28 -2.96
CA PRO A 76 -0.77 34.59 -2.54
C PRO A 76 -1.24 35.02 -1.14
N ASN A 77 -2.40 34.53 -0.67
CA ASN A 77 -2.94 34.87 0.64
C ASN A 77 -2.81 33.72 1.65
N GLY A 78 -1.95 32.72 1.37
CA GLY A 78 -1.74 31.56 2.24
C GLY A 78 -2.81 30.47 2.13
N GLU A 79 -3.76 30.60 1.20
CA GLU A 79 -4.80 29.61 0.99
C GLU A 79 -4.24 28.34 0.32
N PRO A 80 -4.71 27.13 0.68
CA PRO A 80 -4.24 25.89 0.07
C PRO A 80 -4.71 25.80 -1.39
N ILE A 81 -3.77 25.64 -2.31
CA ILE A 81 -4.00 25.50 -3.75
C ILE A 81 -3.25 24.31 -4.34
N CYS A 82 -3.68 23.85 -5.50
CA CYS A 82 -2.89 22.99 -6.37
C CYS A 82 -1.93 23.86 -7.19
N ARG A 83 -0.62 23.62 -7.12
CA ARG A 83 0.39 24.39 -7.86
C ARG A 83 0.26 24.29 -9.37
N GLY A 84 -0.27 23.18 -9.88
CA GLY A 84 -0.48 23.00 -11.33
C GLY A 84 -1.72 23.71 -11.87
N CYS A 85 -2.75 23.90 -11.03
CA CYS A 85 -4.01 24.54 -11.44
C CYS A 85 -4.13 26.00 -10.99
N GLY A 86 -3.40 26.41 -9.95
CA GLY A 86 -3.57 27.72 -9.31
C GLY A 86 -4.86 27.87 -8.49
N THR A 87 -5.56 26.78 -8.23
CA THR A 87 -6.89 26.76 -7.59
C THR A 87 -6.92 25.85 -6.38
N SER A 88 -7.84 26.10 -5.44
CA SER A 88 -8.06 25.26 -4.26
C SER A 88 -8.54 23.84 -4.60
N GLU A 89 -9.13 23.66 -5.77
CA GLU A 89 -9.56 22.35 -6.30
C GLU A 89 -8.72 21.94 -7.51
N CYS A 90 -8.27 20.69 -7.53
CA CYS A 90 -7.55 20.13 -8.68
C CYS A 90 -8.47 19.20 -9.48
N ARG A 91 -8.98 19.67 -10.62
CA ARG A 91 -9.83 18.85 -11.51
C ARG A 91 -9.10 17.62 -12.04
N THR A 92 -7.80 17.73 -12.33
CA THR A 92 -6.97 16.62 -12.80
C THR A 92 -6.91 15.50 -11.77
N LEU A 93 -6.51 15.81 -10.53
CA LEU A 93 -6.39 14.80 -9.48
C LEU A 93 -7.74 14.25 -9.05
N ARG A 94 -8.81 15.07 -9.05
CA ARG A 94 -10.17 14.59 -8.83
C ARG A 94 -10.62 13.60 -9.91
N GLY A 95 -10.31 13.88 -11.17
CA GLY A 95 -10.55 12.97 -12.29
C GLY A 95 -9.81 11.65 -12.13
N LEU A 96 -8.53 11.69 -11.75
CA LEU A 96 -7.74 10.48 -11.46
C LEU A 96 -8.32 9.68 -10.28
N ALA A 97 -8.74 10.36 -9.21
CA ALA A 97 -9.38 9.71 -8.07
C ALA A 97 -10.67 8.98 -8.49
N HIS A 98 -11.50 9.60 -9.33
CA HIS A 98 -12.71 8.96 -9.89
C HIS A 98 -12.36 7.74 -10.74
N VAL A 99 -11.37 7.84 -11.64
CA VAL A 99 -10.93 6.71 -12.48
C VAL A 99 -10.42 5.56 -11.61
N PHE A 100 -9.56 5.83 -10.64
CA PHE A 100 -9.07 4.79 -9.74
C PHE A 100 -10.18 4.13 -8.92
N THR A 101 -11.19 4.91 -8.49
CA THR A 101 -12.36 4.35 -7.82
C THR A 101 -13.17 3.46 -8.78
N ALA A 102 -13.42 3.91 -10.02
CA ALA A 102 -14.20 3.17 -11.01
C ALA A 102 -13.54 1.83 -11.39
N TYR A 103 -12.22 1.81 -11.54
CA TYR A 103 -11.46 0.60 -11.86
C TYR A 103 -10.98 -0.16 -10.61
N SER A 104 -11.47 0.20 -9.42
CA SER A 104 -11.08 -0.42 -8.15
C SER A 104 -9.57 -0.56 -7.96
N VAL A 105 -8.81 0.43 -8.43
CA VAL A 105 -7.37 0.54 -8.18
C VAL A 105 -7.18 0.88 -6.71
N ARG A 106 -7.11 -0.17 -5.91
CA ARG A 106 -6.85 -0.13 -4.48
C ARG A 106 -5.42 -0.58 -4.23
N PRO A 107 -4.81 -0.15 -3.12
CA PRO A 107 -3.59 -0.78 -2.67
C PRO A 107 -3.79 -2.30 -2.62
N ALA A 108 -2.88 -3.03 -3.27
CA ALA A 108 -2.89 -4.49 -3.18
C ALA A 108 -2.83 -4.85 -1.69
N PRO A 109 -3.64 -5.83 -1.23
CA PRO A 109 -3.52 -6.31 0.13
C PRO A 109 -2.07 -6.65 0.44
N VAL A 110 -1.61 -6.26 1.63
CA VAL A 110 -0.32 -6.66 2.17
C VAL A 110 -0.28 -8.19 2.16
N ASP A 111 0.76 -8.74 1.55
CA ASP A 111 1.09 -10.15 1.64
C ASP A 111 2.03 -10.38 2.83
N ARG A 112 2.23 -11.65 3.19
CA ARG A 112 3.07 -12.01 4.33
C ARG A 112 4.52 -11.50 4.19
N ALA A 113 5.07 -11.50 2.98
CA ALA A 113 6.43 -11.05 2.74
C ALA A 113 6.56 -9.53 2.93
N GLU A 114 5.52 -8.78 2.57
CA GLU A 114 5.46 -7.35 2.81
C GLU A 114 5.23 -7.00 4.28
N ALA A 115 4.37 -7.75 4.96
CA ALA A 115 4.22 -7.61 6.40
C ALA A 115 5.56 -7.83 7.12
N TRP A 116 6.32 -8.86 6.69
CA TRP A 116 7.66 -9.10 7.20
C TRP A 116 8.62 -7.93 6.93
N ARG A 117 8.70 -7.40 5.69
CA ARG A 117 9.57 -6.25 5.38
C ARG A 117 9.24 -5.01 6.21
N ARG A 118 7.95 -4.73 6.41
CA ARG A 118 7.50 -3.60 7.22
C ARG A 118 7.82 -3.80 8.69
N ALA A 119 7.65 -5.02 9.19
CA ALA A 119 8.02 -5.37 10.56
C ALA A 119 9.54 -5.31 10.76
N ASP A 120 10.34 -5.82 9.81
CA ASP A 120 11.81 -5.79 9.86
C ASP A 120 12.32 -4.35 9.92
N ALA A 121 11.81 -3.47 9.06
CA ALA A 121 12.11 -2.04 9.11
C ALA A 121 11.74 -1.39 10.45
N HIS A 122 10.67 -1.85 11.11
CA HIS A 122 10.26 -1.36 12.43
C HIS A 122 11.17 -1.86 13.56
N PHE A 123 11.52 -3.14 13.53
CA PHE A 123 12.34 -3.80 14.55
C PHE A 123 13.85 -3.60 14.34
N TRP A 124 14.25 -2.94 13.25
CA TRP A 124 15.65 -2.63 12.94
C TRP A 124 16.29 -1.76 14.03
N ARG A 125 16.95 -2.42 15.00
CA ARG A 125 17.65 -1.76 16.11
C ARG A 125 19.11 -1.54 15.74
N GLY A 126 19.44 -0.31 15.36
CA GLY A 126 20.84 0.12 15.22
C GLY A 126 21.68 -0.67 14.22
N GLY A 127 21.08 -1.16 13.12
CA GLY A 127 21.83 -1.87 12.08
C GLY A 127 21.83 -3.40 12.20
N ARG A 128 21.15 -3.98 13.18
CA ARG A 128 21.12 -5.43 13.40
C ARG A 128 19.77 -6.02 12.99
N PRO A 129 19.75 -7.03 12.10
CA PRO A 129 18.54 -7.80 11.82
C PRO A 129 18.05 -8.50 13.08
N VAL A 130 16.75 -8.40 13.34
CA VAL A 130 16.08 -9.09 14.45
C VAL A 130 15.27 -10.24 13.85
N PRO A 131 15.44 -11.49 14.29
CA PRO A 131 14.57 -12.58 13.83
C PRO A 131 13.11 -12.27 14.16
N LEU A 132 12.21 -12.40 13.18
CA LEU A 132 10.78 -12.08 13.33
C LEU A 132 9.90 -13.30 13.09
N ILE A 133 8.88 -13.43 13.92
CA ILE A 133 7.74 -14.32 13.70
C ILE A 133 6.60 -13.45 13.15
N VAL A 134 6.07 -13.81 11.98
CA VAL A 134 4.93 -13.14 11.35
C VAL A 134 3.78 -14.13 11.20
N GLU A 135 2.66 -13.85 11.85
CA GLU A 135 1.44 -14.66 11.88
C GLU A 135 0.33 -13.93 11.10
N ASP A 136 -0.42 -14.67 10.28
CA ASP A 136 -1.45 -14.14 9.38
C ASP A 136 -2.84 -14.22 10.05
N PHE A 137 -3.64 -13.17 9.93
CA PHE A 137 -5.08 -13.20 10.24
C PHE A 137 -5.90 -12.44 9.16
N PRO A 138 -7.24 -12.60 9.12
CA PRO A 138 -8.06 -12.04 8.03
C PRO A 138 -7.84 -10.55 7.77
N ASP A 139 -7.67 -9.78 8.83
CA ASP A 139 -7.57 -8.32 8.77
C ASP A 139 -6.13 -7.78 8.76
N GLY A 140 -5.11 -8.64 8.86
CA GLY A 140 -3.73 -8.19 8.95
C GLY A 140 -2.69 -9.28 9.21
N PHE A 141 -1.55 -8.84 9.72
CA PHE A 141 -0.47 -9.70 10.18
C PHE A 141 0.02 -9.23 11.54
N VAL A 142 0.36 -10.18 12.40
CA VAL A 142 0.99 -9.92 13.70
C VAL A 142 2.46 -10.25 13.55
N ALA A 143 3.33 -9.29 13.89
CA ALA A 143 4.76 -9.47 13.90
C ALA A 143 5.30 -9.30 15.33
N ARG A 144 6.19 -10.22 15.72
CA ARG A 144 6.91 -10.19 16.99
C ARG A 144 8.37 -10.59 16.79
N ALA A 145 9.24 -9.98 17.59
CA ALA A 145 10.64 -10.37 17.64
C ALA A 145 10.77 -11.77 18.28
N ALA A 146 11.56 -12.65 17.67
CA ALA A 146 11.77 -14.01 18.15
C ALA A 146 12.88 -14.09 19.22
N ASP A 147 13.61 -13.01 19.44
CA ASP A 147 14.76 -12.91 20.34
C ASP A 147 14.42 -12.39 21.76
N GLY A 148 13.13 -12.18 22.06
CA GLY A 148 12.72 -11.82 23.40
C GLY A 148 13.02 -12.94 24.38
N SER A 149 13.94 -12.67 25.32
CA SER A 149 13.87 -13.17 26.69
C SER A 149 12.41 -13.29 27.14
N ASN A 150 12.13 -14.21 28.06
CA ASN A 150 10.84 -14.51 28.72
C ASN A 150 10.00 -13.33 29.26
N ASP A 151 10.30 -12.09 28.89
CA ASP A 151 9.47 -10.90 29.05
C ASP A 151 8.22 -11.03 28.17
N GLU A 152 7.16 -11.55 28.78
CA GLU A 152 5.76 -11.50 28.33
C GLU A 152 5.26 -10.08 27.97
N ALA A 153 6.11 -9.05 28.00
CA ALA A 153 5.79 -7.64 27.88
C ALA A 153 6.21 -6.96 26.54
N ALA A 154 6.85 -7.67 25.60
CA ALA A 154 7.21 -7.05 24.32
C ALA A 154 5.96 -6.73 23.48
N PRO A 155 5.77 -5.47 23.01
CA PRO A 155 4.56 -5.09 22.29
C PRO A 155 4.48 -5.79 20.92
N LEU A 156 3.28 -6.27 20.59
CA LEU A 156 2.96 -6.87 19.30
C LEU A 156 2.85 -5.76 18.25
N LEU A 157 3.34 -6.03 17.03
CA LEU A 157 3.18 -5.13 15.90
C LEU A 157 2.13 -5.70 14.95
N VAL A 158 1.03 -4.99 14.76
CA VAL A 158 0.00 -5.36 13.77
C VAL A 158 0.21 -4.55 12.49
N VAL A 159 0.26 -5.25 11.36
CA VAL A 159 0.28 -4.69 10.01
C VAL A 159 -1.11 -4.88 9.40
N ASP A 160 -1.82 -3.78 9.17
CA ASP A 160 -3.15 -3.81 8.55
C ASP A 160 -3.09 -4.37 7.12
N ARG A 161 -3.96 -5.31 6.78
CA ARG A 161 -3.90 -5.99 5.47
C ARG A 161 -4.16 -5.05 4.29
N HIS A 162 -4.95 -3.99 4.45
CA HIS A 162 -5.43 -3.19 3.32
C HIS A 162 -4.68 -1.87 3.15
N THR A 163 -4.19 -1.32 4.26
CA THR A 163 -3.46 -0.05 4.32
C THR A 163 -1.98 -0.29 4.56
N GLY A 164 -1.63 -1.43 5.15
CA GLY A 164 -0.29 -1.70 5.66
C GLY A 164 0.13 -0.79 6.80
N ALA A 165 -0.81 -0.06 7.41
CA ALA A 165 -0.55 0.75 8.59
C ALA A 165 -0.02 -0.13 9.71
N LEU A 166 0.95 0.40 10.45
CA LEU A 166 1.56 -0.25 11.59
C LEU A 166 0.89 0.25 12.88
N SER A 167 0.47 -0.68 13.73
CA SER A 167 -0.08 -0.36 15.05
C SER A 167 0.59 -1.23 16.11
N ARG A 168 0.89 -0.62 17.27
CA ARG A 168 1.49 -1.31 18.40
C ARG A 168 0.39 -1.74 19.36
N TRP A 169 0.45 -2.99 19.79
CA TRP A 169 -0.52 -3.60 20.67
C TRP A 169 0.19 -4.16 21.90
N PRO A 170 -0.47 -4.15 23.08
CA PRO A 170 0.02 -4.90 24.23
C PRO A 170 0.25 -6.36 23.88
N SER A 171 1.19 -7.00 24.58
CA SER A 171 1.31 -8.46 24.52
C SER A 171 0.00 -9.09 25.01
N MET A 172 -0.62 -9.90 24.16
CA MET A 172 -1.86 -10.60 24.45
C MET A 172 -1.98 -11.85 23.57
N PRO A 173 -2.82 -12.83 23.96
CA PRO A 173 -3.12 -13.98 23.12
C PRO A 173 -3.59 -13.57 21.72
N PHE A 174 -3.19 -14.34 20.71
CA PHE A 174 -3.46 -14.02 19.29
C PHE A 174 -4.95 -13.91 18.98
N ASP A 175 -5.77 -14.79 19.53
CA ASP A 175 -7.24 -14.77 19.40
C ASP A 175 -7.87 -13.51 20.01
N VAL A 176 -7.39 -13.08 21.17
CA VAL A 176 -7.81 -11.82 21.81
C VAL A 176 -7.42 -10.63 20.94
N LEU A 177 -6.17 -10.60 20.44
CA LEU A 177 -5.70 -9.53 19.55
C LEU A 177 -6.56 -9.42 18.30
N VAL A 178 -6.89 -10.54 17.65
CA VAL A 178 -7.73 -10.53 16.44
C VAL A 178 -9.10 -9.91 16.75
N CYS A 179 -9.74 -10.31 17.85
CA CYS A 179 -11.02 -9.74 18.28
C CYS A 179 -10.94 -8.24 18.56
N GLU A 180 -9.94 -7.78 19.33
CA GLU A 180 -9.79 -6.36 19.65
C GLU A 180 -9.42 -5.52 18.43
N TYR A 181 -8.62 -6.08 17.51
CA TYR A 181 -8.26 -5.40 16.27
C TYR A 181 -9.48 -5.21 15.35
N THR A 182 -10.35 -6.20 15.24
CA THR A 182 -11.60 -6.08 14.48
C THR A 182 -12.51 -4.99 15.07
N ARG A 183 -12.60 -4.86 16.41
CA ARG A 183 -13.34 -3.77 17.07
C ARG A 183 -12.73 -2.40 16.80
N TYR A 184 -11.41 -2.29 16.96
CA TYR A 184 -10.66 -1.07 16.66
C TYR A 184 -10.91 -0.59 15.22
N ARG A 185 -10.92 -1.51 14.24
CA ARG A 185 -11.23 -1.17 12.84
C ARG A 185 -12.68 -0.74 12.63
N ALA A 186 -13.60 -1.25 13.43
CA ALA A 186 -15.00 -0.82 13.44
C ALA A 186 -15.23 0.51 14.18
N GLY A 187 -14.21 1.05 14.85
CA GLY A 187 -14.30 2.27 15.66
C GLY A 187 -15.00 2.06 17.01
N LEU A 188 -14.97 0.82 17.52
CA LEU A 188 -15.57 0.38 18.79
C LEU A 188 -14.53 0.23 19.89
#